data_AF-A0A8S3A0Q3-F1
#
_entry.id   AF-A0A8S3A0Q3-F1
#
_cell.length_a   1.000
_cell.length_b   1.000
_cell.length_c   1.000
_cell.angle_alpha   90.00
_cell.angle_beta   90.00
_cell.angle_gamma   90.00
#
_symmetry.space_group_name_H-M   'P 1'
#
loop_
_entity.id
_entity.type
_entity.pdbx_description
1 polymer ?
#
loop_
_entity_poly.entity_id
_entity_poly.type
_entity_poly.pdbx_seq_one_letter_code
_entity_poly.pdbx_strand_id
1 'polypeptide(L)'
;KKDELLLESIIDIEYIEKFRASEPEDALMHDDWISACRTLGDTILIASYDTKVHLWKNQGEHITSIRGHTGPIRSLVFIHSDLFVENK
;
A
#
# COMPACT_ATOMS: atom_id res chain seq x y z
N LYS A 1 -51.05 30.25 -31.52
CA LYS A 1 -49.65 29.77 -31.55
C LYS A 1 -48.82 30.78 -30.76
N LYS A 2 -48.78 30.64 -29.44
CA LYS A 2 -48.07 31.54 -28.54
C LYS A 2 -47.59 30.74 -27.34
N ASP A 3 -46.31 30.43 -27.39
CA ASP A 3 -45.36 30.62 -26.31
C ASP A 3 -45.75 30.02 -24.95
N GLU A 4 -45.68 28.68 -24.86
CA GLU A 4 -45.35 28.02 -23.60
C GLU A 4 -43.82 28.05 -23.45
N LEU A 5 -43.29 29.22 -23.11
CA LEU A 5 -41.90 29.35 -22.68
C LEU A 5 -41.81 28.75 -21.28
N LEU A 6 -41.10 27.62 -21.17
CA LEU A 6 -40.83 26.96 -19.91
C LEU A 6 -40.19 27.97 -18.94
N LEU A 7 -40.88 28.21 -17.83
CA LEU A 7 -40.32 28.96 -16.71
C LEU A 7 -39.03 28.26 -16.29
N GLU A 8 -37.97 29.07 -16.23
CA GLU A 8 -36.73 28.86 -15.51
C GLU A 8 -36.70 27.64 -14.57
N SER A 9 -35.89 26.65 -14.92
CA SER A 9 -35.61 25.51 -14.06
C SER A 9 -34.46 25.90 -13.12
N ILE A 10 -34.75 25.91 -11.82
CA ILE A 10 -33.74 26.12 -10.78
C ILE A 10 -33.00 24.79 -10.60
N ILE A 11 -31.68 24.82 -10.75
CA ILE A 11 -30.80 23.68 -10.53
C ILE A 11 -29.98 23.98 -9.27
N ASP A 12 -30.12 23.13 -8.25
CA ASP A 12 -29.29 23.17 -7.06
C ASP A 12 -27.97 22.44 -7.35
N ILE A 13 -26.85 23.17 -7.22
CA ILE A 13 -25.51 22.63 -7.40
C ILE A 13 -24.89 22.46 -6.01
N GLU A 14 -24.71 21.21 -5.57
CA GLU A 14 -23.90 20.91 -4.38
C GLU A 14 -22.43 20.80 -4.77
N TYR A 15 -21.59 21.62 -4.12
CA TYR A 15 -20.14 21.58 -4.27
C TYR A 15 -19.52 20.77 -3.13
N ILE A 16 -18.65 19.83 -3.48
CA ILE A 16 -17.79 19.12 -2.51
C ILE A 16 -16.35 19.48 -2.83
N GLU A 17 -15.60 19.92 -1.82
CA GLU A 17 -14.20 20.28 -1.96
C GLU A 17 -13.37 19.03 -2.29
N LYS A 18 -12.52 19.13 -3.32
CA LYS A 18 -11.65 18.03 -3.72
C LYS A 18 -10.59 17.81 -2.63
N PHE A 19 -10.65 16.67 -1.95
CA PHE A 19 -9.61 16.27 -0.99
C PHE A 19 -8.24 16.33 -1.65
N ARG A 20 -7.27 16.89 -0.92
CA ARG A 20 -5.86 16.90 -1.35
C ARG A 20 -5.35 15.47 -1.39
N ALA A 21 -4.51 15.15 -2.38
CA ALA A 21 -3.81 13.88 -2.38
C ALA A 21 -2.95 13.79 -1.12
N SER A 22 -2.90 12.62 -0.49
CA SER A 22 -2.01 12.37 0.63
C SER A 22 -0.56 12.56 0.17
N GLU A 23 0.23 13.29 0.95
CA GLU A 23 1.66 13.42 0.69
C GLU A 23 2.37 12.10 1.05
N PRO A 24 3.41 11.69 0.31
CA PRO A 24 4.20 10.51 0.66
C PRO A 24 4.89 10.74 2.00
N GLU A 25 4.69 9.82 2.94
CA GLU A 25 5.24 9.93 4.30
C GLU A 25 6.72 9.52 4.34
N ASP A 26 7.08 8.37 3.75
CA ASP A 26 8.43 7.83 3.81
C ASP A 26 8.76 6.96 2.57
N ALA A 27 10.05 6.66 2.39
CA ALA A 27 10.60 5.82 1.34
C ALA A 27 11.60 4.79 1.90
N LEU A 28 11.22 3.51 1.83
CA LEU A 28 12.05 2.39 2.25
C LEU A 28 12.99 1.97 1.11
N MET A 29 14.30 2.14 1.32
CA MET A 29 15.31 1.88 0.29
C MET A 29 15.61 0.39 0.15
N HIS A 30 15.64 -0.09 -1.10
CA HIS A 30 15.99 -1.46 -1.47
C HIS A 30 17.04 -1.48 -2.59
N ASP A 31 17.93 -2.46 -2.57
CA ASP A 31 19.04 -2.59 -3.52
C ASP A 31 18.65 -3.23 -4.86
N ASP A 32 17.46 -3.81 -4.96
CA ASP A 32 16.96 -4.51 -6.15
C ASP A 32 15.44 -4.28 -6.30
N TRP A 33 14.87 -4.73 -7.40
CA TRP A 33 13.45 -4.59 -7.69
C TRP A 33 12.58 -5.30 -6.67
N ILE A 34 11.53 -4.58 -6.26
CA ILE A 34 10.50 -5.11 -5.39
C ILE A 34 9.44 -5.80 -6.25
N SER A 35 9.13 -7.05 -5.93
CA SER A 35 8.10 -7.82 -6.63
C SER A 35 6.74 -7.75 -5.96
N ALA A 36 6.71 -7.64 -4.63
CA ALA A 36 5.48 -7.58 -3.84
C ALA A 36 5.73 -6.90 -2.48
N CYS A 37 4.72 -6.19 -1.98
CA CYS A 37 4.69 -5.67 -0.62
C CYS A 37 3.36 -6.05 0.08
N ARG A 38 3.42 -6.26 1.39
CA ARG A 38 2.26 -6.54 2.26
C ARG A 38 2.44 -5.81 3.58
N THR A 39 1.37 -5.32 4.16
CA THR A 39 1.38 -4.65 5.46
C THR A 39 0.45 -5.38 6.43
N LEU A 40 0.88 -5.50 7.69
CA LEU A 40 0.08 -6.04 8.78
C LEU A 40 0.39 -5.25 10.05
N GLY A 41 -0.54 -4.39 10.48
CA GLY A 41 -0.32 -3.46 11.60
C GLY A 41 0.91 -2.56 11.34
N ASP A 42 1.85 -2.56 12.28
CA ASP A 42 3.10 -1.80 12.20
C ASP A 42 4.21 -2.47 11.37
N THR A 43 3.91 -3.61 10.75
CA THR A 43 4.91 -4.43 10.04
C THR A 43 4.67 -4.43 8.54
N ILE A 44 5.74 -4.26 7.78
CA ILE A 44 5.74 -4.26 6.33
C ILE A 44 6.64 -5.41 5.85
N LEU A 45 6.09 -6.31 5.04
CA LEU A 45 6.80 -7.38 4.36
C LEU A 45 7.03 -6.99 2.90
N ILE A 46 8.26 -7.14 2.43
CA ILE A 46 8.67 -6.79 1.06
C ILE A 46 9.41 -7.99 0.46
N ALA A 47 8.96 -8.46 -0.70
CA ALA A 47 9.68 -9.43 -1.52
C ALA A 47 10.53 -8.69 -2.54
N SER A 48 11.79 -9.10 -2.64
CA SER A 48 12.75 -8.54 -3.57
C SER A 48 13.22 -9.60 -4.58
N TYR A 49 13.67 -9.13 -5.74
CA TYR A 49 14.32 -9.94 -6.75
C TYR A 49 15.70 -10.45 -6.31
N ASP A 50 16.26 -9.88 -5.24
CA ASP A 50 17.52 -10.30 -4.62
C ASP A 50 17.44 -11.65 -3.85
N THR A 51 16.32 -12.37 -4.01
CA THR A 51 15.96 -13.65 -3.34
C THR A 51 15.66 -13.54 -1.85
N LYS A 52 15.55 -12.33 -1.30
CA LYS A 52 15.25 -12.09 0.11
C LYS A 52 13.86 -11.49 0.31
N VAL A 53 13.30 -11.79 1.47
CA VAL A 53 12.13 -11.10 2.00
C VAL A 53 12.60 -10.15 3.10
N HIS A 54 12.31 -8.87 2.98
CA HIS A 54 12.63 -7.87 3.98
C HIS A 54 11.42 -7.60 4.87
N LEU A 55 11.68 -7.47 6.17
CA LEU A 55 10.72 -7.10 7.18
C LEU A 55 11.07 -5.71 7.69
N TRP A 56 10.12 -4.78 7.64
CA TRP A 56 10.27 -3.40 8.08
C TRP A 56 9.21 -3.05 9.12
N LYS A 57 9.53 -2.10 9.99
CA LYS A 57 8.51 -1.38 10.77
C LYS A 57 8.01 -0.18 9.98
N ASN A 58 6.80 0.26 10.31
CA ASN A 58 6.18 1.45 9.73
C ASN A 58 6.99 2.76 9.97
N GLN A 59 7.94 2.73 10.91
CA GLN A 59 8.84 3.84 11.24
C GLN A 59 10.13 3.85 10.39
N GLY A 60 10.20 3.03 9.34
CA GLY A 60 11.38 2.94 8.48
C GLY A 60 12.52 2.07 9.01
N GLU A 61 12.30 1.35 10.12
CA GLU A 61 13.31 0.44 10.68
C GLU A 61 13.32 -0.90 9.93
N HIS A 62 14.46 -1.27 9.35
CA HIS A 62 14.67 -2.61 8.79
C HIS A 62 14.90 -3.62 9.93
N ILE A 63 13.95 -4.53 10.13
CA ILE A 63 13.99 -5.51 11.22
C ILE A 63 14.92 -6.67 10.84
N THR A 64 14.67 -7.27 9.66
CA THR A 64 15.45 -8.44 9.20
C THR A 64 15.22 -8.74 7.73
N SER A 65 16.09 -9.58 7.16
CA SER A 65 15.91 -10.18 5.83
C SER A 65 15.87 -11.70 5.96
N ILE A 66 14.73 -12.28 5.59
CA ILE A 66 14.51 -13.72 5.55
C ILE A 66 15.08 -14.26 4.24
N ARG A 67 15.94 -15.28 4.35
CA ARG A 67 16.56 -15.98 3.22
C ARG A 67 16.00 -17.40 3.15
N GLY A 68 15.91 -17.96 1.95
CA GLY A 68 15.48 -19.35 1.76
C GLY A 68 15.08 -19.67 0.32
N HIS A 69 14.60 -18.66 -0.41
CA HIS A 69 14.36 -18.80 -1.84
C HIS A 69 15.68 -18.76 -2.61
N THR A 70 15.81 -19.64 -3.61
CA THR A 70 16.97 -19.71 -4.51
C THR A 70 16.79 -18.89 -5.79
N GLY A 71 15.67 -18.18 -5.92
CA GLY A 71 15.36 -17.34 -7.06
C GLY A 71 14.42 -16.20 -6.69
N PRO A 72 14.05 -15.36 -7.68
CA PRO A 72 13.23 -14.18 -7.45
C PRO A 72 11.89 -14.53 -6.84
N ILE A 73 11.55 -13.84 -5.77
CA ILE A 73 10.28 -14.03 -5.07
C ILE A 73 9.22 -13.26 -5.83
N ARG A 74 8.08 -13.88 -6.12
CA ARG A 74 7.02 -13.27 -6.96
C ARG A 74 5.82 -12.77 -6.17
N SER A 75 5.57 -13.34 -4.99
CA SER A 75 4.39 -13.03 -4.18
C SER A 75 4.65 -13.39 -2.73
N LEU A 76 3.99 -12.67 -1.83
CA LEU A 76 3.98 -12.90 -0.39
C LEU A 76 2.55 -12.77 0.14
N VAL A 77 2.26 -13.52 1.20
CA VAL A 77 1.00 -13.45 1.93
C VAL A 77 1.24 -13.68 3.41
N PHE A 78 0.57 -12.91 4.27
CA PHE A 78 0.48 -13.21 5.69
C PHE A 78 -0.52 -14.35 5.88
N ILE A 79 -0.07 -15.45 6.48
CA ILE A 79 -0.90 -16.66 6.65
C ILE A 79 -1.73 -16.62 7.92
N HIS A 80 -1.18 -16.10 9.03
CA HIS A 80 -1.85 -15.86 10.32
C HIS A 80 -1.20 -14.64 11.00
N SER A 81 -1.95 -13.92 11.84
CA SER A 81 -1.44 -12.81 12.68
C SER A 81 -0.59 -13.27 13.86
N ASP A 82 -0.58 -14.57 14.15
CA ASP A 82 0.21 -15.15 15.24
C ASP A 82 1.58 -15.56 14.69
N LEU A 83 2.50 -14.59 14.71
CA LEU A 83 3.89 -14.78 14.37
C LEU A 83 4.51 -15.83 15.32
N PHE A 84 4.73 -17.05 14.84
CA PHE A 84 5.60 -18.01 15.52
C PHE A 84 7.02 -17.44 15.53
N VAL A 85 7.39 -16.79 16.62
CA VAL A 85 8.78 -16.52 16.98
C VAL A 85 9.35 -17.83 17.52
N GLU A 86 9.75 -18.75 16.63
CA GLU A 86 10.63 -19.83 17.06
C GLU A 86 12.04 -19.25 17.28
N ASN A 87 12.27 -18.84 18.53
CA ASN A 87 13.61 -18.72 19.09
C ASN A 87 14.12 -20.13 19.40
N LYS A 88 15.24 -20.51 18.79
CA LYS A 88 16.18 -21.47 19.37
C LYS A 88 17.61 -21.12 19.02
#